data_AF-A0A7J0EWD3-F1
#
_entry.id   AF-A0A7J0EWD3-F1
#
_cell.length_a   1.000
_cell.length_b   1.000
_cell.length_c   1.000
_cell.angle_alpha   90.00
_cell.angle_beta   90.00
_cell.angle_gamma   90.00
#
_symmetry.space_group_name_H-M   'P 1'
#
loop_
_entity.id
_entity.type
_entity.pdbx_description
1 polymer ?
#
loop_
_entity_poly.entity_id
_entity_poly.type
_entity_poly.pdbx_seq_one_letter_code
_entity_poly.pdbx_strand_id
1 'polypeptide(L)'
;MKSVDNNDAGATANVGKDNDDIEKPQPTPTADTWKFTSRSSVGINRSVPIADQFSAIRTINAYLASHTSQTFLKPPFPSANDISETLRFALNRLDFPPHKIEEDLFVVLKQLDCPINLNKSALRDPHSWPILLEVIHWRVQIEMYNESSQVKSIFDDNSLRVYVMVLEKLQQLRGSMEESVKAMAESVKDLEGKLVGSRKEPSVRELVDQKERSVLEEEDENVLEEKEKELEAMVGENRRICDGNEELKKRIELQVVEVARNSWEEKSWDLDATIGHKFKELKALLIECNQRIKRFCSDDM
;
A
#
# COMPACT_ATOMS: atom_id res chain seq x y z
N MET A 1 48.30 55.67 -46.49
CA MET A 1 47.80 56.77 -45.66
C MET A 1 47.83 56.32 -44.20
N LYS A 2 48.20 57.23 -43.31
CA LYS A 2 48.59 57.04 -41.90
C LYS A 2 47.43 56.65 -40.96
N SER A 3 47.81 55.91 -39.90
CA SER A 3 47.41 56.00 -38.48
C SER A 3 45.92 55.80 -38.13
N VAL A 4 45.56 55.14 -37.05
CA VAL A 4 45.93 55.45 -35.66
C VAL A 4 45.84 54.19 -34.79
N ASP A 5 46.94 53.89 -34.09
CA ASP A 5 46.96 53.10 -32.86
C ASP A 5 46.33 53.89 -31.71
N ASN A 6 45.69 53.22 -30.76
CA ASN A 6 46.03 53.40 -29.35
C ASN A 6 45.44 52.30 -28.45
N ASN A 7 46.36 51.69 -27.73
CA ASN A 7 46.20 50.86 -26.54
C ASN A 7 45.49 51.62 -25.41
N ASP A 8 44.87 50.93 -24.45
CA ASP A 8 45.53 50.73 -23.16
C ASP A 8 44.84 49.68 -22.25
N ALA A 9 45.71 49.03 -21.46
CA ALA A 9 45.59 48.36 -20.16
C ALA A 9 44.21 47.98 -19.58
N GLY A 10 44.02 46.85 -18.91
CA GLY A 10 44.96 45.92 -18.30
C GLY A 10 44.37 45.38 -16.99
N ALA A 11 44.84 44.17 -16.60
CA ALA A 11 44.72 43.53 -15.28
C ALA A 11 43.30 43.07 -14.84
N THR A 12 43.06 41.91 -14.23
CA THR A 12 43.90 40.86 -13.65
C THR A 12 43.01 39.63 -13.44
N ALA A 13 43.50 38.45 -13.77
CA ALA A 13 42.93 37.19 -13.31
C ALA A 13 43.33 36.97 -11.85
N ASN A 14 42.37 36.59 -11.00
CA ASN A 14 42.70 35.88 -9.77
C ASN A 14 41.63 34.87 -9.39
N VAL A 15 42.16 33.72 -9.00
CA VAL A 15 41.53 32.45 -8.63
C VAL A 15 40.74 32.59 -7.33
N GLY A 16 39.53 32.03 -7.32
CA GLY A 16 38.74 31.77 -6.11
C GLY A 16 38.01 30.44 -6.26
N LYS A 17 38.48 29.44 -5.53
CA LYS A 17 37.76 28.21 -5.19
C LYS A 17 36.48 28.60 -4.45
N ASP A 18 35.42 27.79 -4.55
CA ASP A 18 34.72 27.20 -3.39
C ASP A 18 33.39 26.51 -3.79
N ASN A 19 33.34 25.22 -3.42
CA ASN A 19 32.21 24.46 -2.86
C ASN A 19 30.97 24.14 -3.72
N ASP A 20 31.03 23.00 -4.40
CA ASP A 20 29.86 22.15 -4.67
C ASP A 20 29.61 21.25 -3.45
N ASP A 21 28.78 21.71 -2.50
CA ASP A 21 28.13 20.85 -1.50
C ASP A 21 26.65 20.66 -1.89
N ILE A 22 26.39 19.56 -2.59
CA ILE A 22 25.04 19.07 -2.86
C ILE A 22 24.48 18.52 -1.55
N GLU A 23 23.59 19.29 -0.93
CA GLU A 23 22.84 18.91 0.26
C GLU A 23 21.92 17.71 -0.08
N LYS A 24 22.24 16.53 0.46
CA LYS A 24 21.37 15.34 0.39
C LYS A 24 20.13 15.57 1.25
N PRO A 25 18.91 15.25 0.78
CA PRO A 25 17.71 15.38 1.58
C PRO A 25 17.71 14.43 2.78
N GLN A 26 17.37 14.95 3.96
CA GLN A 26 17.25 14.19 5.20
C GLN A 26 16.12 13.15 5.14
N PRO A 27 16.27 11.99 5.83
CA PRO A 27 15.24 10.97 5.88
C PRO A 27 14.05 11.40 6.73
N THR A 28 12.85 11.21 6.19
CA THR A 28 11.55 11.31 6.86
C THR A 28 11.47 10.33 8.05
N PRO A 29 10.82 10.69 9.18
CA PRO A 29 10.61 9.77 10.28
C PRO A 29 9.66 8.66 9.84
N THR A 30 10.21 7.46 9.69
CA THR A 30 9.48 6.22 9.44
C THR A 30 8.46 5.98 10.55
N ALA A 31 7.25 5.57 10.17
CA ALA A 31 6.19 5.18 11.09
C ALA A 31 6.65 4.00 11.96
N ASP A 32 6.98 4.28 13.22
CA ASP A 32 7.25 3.25 14.21
C ASP A 32 5.96 2.53 14.58
N THR A 33 5.76 1.40 13.91
CA THR A 33 5.19 0.14 14.39
C THR A 33 4.65 0.19 15.83
N TRP A 34 3.33 0.27 15.94
CA TRP A 34 2.57 0.10 17.18
C TRP A 34 2.79 -1.29 17.77
N LYS A 35 3.82 -1.43 18.61
CA LYS A 35 3.92 -2.58 19.52
C LYS A 35 3.07 -2.29 20.74
N PHE A 36 1.79 -2.66 20.69
CA PHE A 36 1.05 -2.98 21.89
C PHE A 36 1.77 -4.15 22.55
N THR A 37 2.68 -3.88 23.49
CA THR A 37 3.12 -4.90 24.43
C THR A 37 1.91 -5.25 25.29
N SER A 38 1.22 -6.33 24.91
CA SER A 38 0.34 -7.09 25.79
C SER A 38 1.16 -7.46 27.02
N ARG A 39 1.06 -6.66 28.09
CA ARG A 39 1.70 -6.97 29.35
C ARG A 39 0.76 -7.90 30.11
N SER A 40 1.20 -9.15 30.18
CA SER A 40 0.58 -10.28 30.85
C SER A 40 -0.02 -9.94 32.22
N SER A 41 -1.18 -10.55 32.47
CA SER A 41 -1.94 -10.56 33.71
C SER A 41 -1.15 -11.18 34.87
N VAL A 42 -0.47 -10.37 35.67
CA VAL A 42 -0.13 -10.70 37.07
C VAL A 42 -0.15 -9.41 37.88
N GLY A 43 -0.91 -9.42 38.98
CA GLY A 43 -1.26 -8.23 39.73
C GLY A 43 -0.13 -7.56 40.53
N ILE A 44 -0.58 -6.54 41.26
CA ILE A 44 0.08 -5.85 42.37
C ILE A 44 1.00 -4.70 41.92
N ASN A 45 0.44 -3.49 42.03
CA ASN A 45 1.11 -2.24 42.43
C ASN A 45 2.55 -2.06 41.94
N ARG A 46 2.74 -1.56 40.72
CA ARG A 46 4.00 -0.91 40.36
C ARG A 46 3.69 0.45 39.74
N SER A 47 4.02 1.48 40.50
CA SER A 47 4.17 2.84 40.01
C SER A 47 4.98 2.84 38.71
N VAL A 48 4.43 3.50 37.68
CA VAL A 48 5.09 3.84 36.42
C VAL A 48 6.51 4.37 36.70
N PRO A 49 7.57 3.86 36.03
CA PRO A 49 8.91 4.43 36.12
C PRO A 49 8.87 5.94 35.87
N ILE A 50 9.59 6.72 36.66
CA ILE A 50 9.58 8.20 36.60
C ILE A 50 9.85 8.72 35.17
N ALA A 51 10.70 8.02 34.39
CA ALA A 51 10.99 8.36 32.99
C ALA A 51 9.76 8.28 32.06
N ASP A 52 8.86 7.32 32.30
CA ASP A 52 7.63 7.14 31.53
C ASP A 52 6.55 8.16 31.95
N GLN A 53 6.65 8.73 33.16
CA GLN A 53 5.78 9.82 33.59
C GLN A 53 6.12 11.12 32.85
N PHE A 54 7.41 11.43 32.68
CA PHE A 54 7.84 12.62 31.95
C PHE A 54 7.45 12.59 30.47
N SER A 55 7.55 11.42 29.82
CA SER A 55 7.12 11.27 28.42
C SER A 55 5.60 11.40 28.29
N ALA A 56 4.82 10.78 29.18
CA ALA A 56 3.36 10.91 29.20
C ALA A 56 2.92 12.38 29.42
N ILE A 57 3.52 13.08 30.38
CA ILE A 57 3.25 14.51 30.63
C ILE A 57 3.58 15.35 29.40
N ARG A 58 4.68 15.05 28.70
CA ARG A 58 5.06 15.77 27.48
C ARG A 58 4.03 15.59 26.37
N THR A 59 3.55 14.36 26.15
CA THR A 59 2.49 14.06 25.18
C THR A 59 1.20 14.80 25.50
N ILE A 60 0.78 14.76 26.77
CA ILE A 60 -0.43 15.45 27.23
C ILE A 60 -0.29 16.96 27.02
N ASN A 61 0.81 17.57 27.47
CA ASN A 61 1.02 19.01 27.34
C ASN A 61 1.10 19.46 25.87
N ALA A 62 1.67 18.65 24.98
CA ALA A 62 1.68 18.92 23.54
C ALA A 62 0.26 18.92 22.95
N TYR A 63 -0.57 17.95 23.37
CA TYR A 63 -1.97 17.86 22.95
C TYR A 63 -2.84 19.00 23.50
N LEU A 64 -2.63 19.42 24.76
CA LEU A 64 -3.31 20.56 25.36
C LEU A 64 -2.94 21.88 24.64
N ALA A 65 -1.67 22.04 24.28
CA ALA A 65 -1.18 23.20 23.54
C ALA A 65 -1.78 23.31 22.13
N SER A 66 -1.95 22.18 21.42
CA SER A 66 -2.57 22.18 20.09
C SER A 66 -4.06 22.54 20.11
N HIS A 67 -4.72 22.41 21.27
CA HIS A 67 -6.15 22.66 21.45
C HIS A 67 -6.48 23.89 22.30
N THR A 68 -5.53 24.82 22.39
CA THR A 68 -5.71 26.15 23.04
C THR A 68 -6.14 26.06 24.52
N SER A 69 -5.71 25.02 25.24
CA SER A 69 -5.89 24.95 26.69
C SER A 69 -4.83 25.81 27.39
N GLN A 70 -5.23 26.61 28.39
CA GLN A 70 -4.28 27.38 29.22
C GLN A 70 -3.65 26.52 30.34
N THR A 71 -4.08 25.27 30.48
CA THR A 71 -3.67 24.33 31.52
C THR A 71 -2.46 23.52 31.08
N PHE A 72 -1.45 23.44 31.95
CA PHE A 72 -0.25 22.64 31.73
C PHE A 72 0.07 21.84 32.98
N LEU A 73 0.29 20.53 32.82
CA LEU A 73 0.73 19.69 33.92
C LEU A 73 2.23 19.94 34.17
N LYS A 74 2.54 20.57 35.30
CA LYS A 74 3.92 20.85 35.73
C LYS A 74 4.50 19.64 36.49
N PRO A 75 5.65 19.09 36.06
CA PRO A 75 6.30 18.00 36.80
C PRO A 75 7.01 18.50 38.06
N PRO A 76 7.31 17.63 39.05
CA PRO A 76 6.98 16.20 39.08
C PRO A 76 5.54 15.91 39.54
N PHE A 77 4.90 16.85 40.25
CA PHE A 77 3.53 16.73 40.76
C PHE A 77 2.74 18.00 40.42
N PRO A 78 1.72 17.91 39.54
CA PRO A 78 0.86 19.04 39.22
C PRO A 78 -0.15 19.31 40.33
N SER A 79 -0.74 20.51 40.33
CA SER A 79 -1.74 20.88 41.33
C SER A 79 -3.05 20.10 41.10
N ALA A 80 -3.80 19.82 42.17
CA ALA A 80 -5.11 19.17 42.07
C ALA A 80 -6.08 19.93 41.14
N ASN A 81 -5.91 21.26 41.05
CA ASN A 81 -6.65 22.09 40.11
C ASN A 81 -6.26 21.80 38.66
N ASP A 82 -4.96 21.82 38.34
CA ASP A 82 -4.47 21.53 36.98
C ASP A 82 -4.86 20.12 36.52
N ILE A 83 -4.82 19.14 37.44
CA ILE A 83 -5.25 17.75 37.18
C ILE A 83 -6.75 17.71 36.86
N SER A 84 -7.58 18.34 37.68
CA SER A 84 -9.03 18.35 37.51
C SER A 84 -9.43 19.09 36.23
N GLU A 85 -8.74 20.19 35.90
CA GLU A 85 -9.00 20.98 34.71
C GLU A 85 -8.56 20.24 33.44
N THR A 86 -7.41 19.56 33.48
CA THR A 86 -6.95 18.69 32.38
C THR A 86 -7.90 17.51 32.15
N LEU A 87 -8.38 16.86 33.21
CA LEU A 87 -9.38 15.79 33.10
C LEU A 87 -10.73 16.34 32.58
N ARG A 88 -11.20 17.50 33.06
CA ARG A 88 -12.42 18.13 32.52
C ARG A 88 -12.27 18.41 31.03
N PHE A 89 -11.14 18.97 30.62
CA PHE A 89 -10.87 19.23 29.21
C PHE A 89 -10.93 17.93 28.39
N ALA A 90 -10.25 16.87 28.84
CA ALA A 90 -10.21 15.58 28.15
C ALA A 90 -11.56 14.84 28.12
N LEU A 91 -12.41 15.04 29.13
CA LEU A 91 -13.74 14.43 29.24
C LEU A 91 -14.85 15.26 28.60
N ASN A 92 -14.72 16.58 28.50
CA ASN A 92 -15.73 17.46 27.87
C ASN A 92 -15.88 17.23 26.37
N ARG A 93 -14.94 16.51 25.76
CA ARG A 93 -15.00 16.07 24.37
C ARG A 93 -15.86 14.82 24.16
N LEU A 94 -16.47 14.29 25.23
CA LEU A 94 -17.49 13.26 25.18
C LEU A 94 -18.87 13.86 24.95
N ASP A 95 -19.77 13.04 24.41
CA ASP A 95 -21.20 13.38 24.29
C ASP A 95 -21.88 13.66 25.65
N PHE A 96 -21.26 13.23 26.77
CA PHE A 96 -21.75 13.39 28.13
C PHE A 96 -20.70 14.07 29.02
N PRO A 97 -20.62 15.42 29.04
CA PRO A 97 -19.65 16.14 29.85
C PRO A 97 -19.96 15.98 31.36
N PRO A 98 -18.97 15.72 32.22
CA PRO A 98 -19.20 15.54 33.65
C PRO A 98 -19.59 16.87 34.32
N HIS A 99 -20.70 16.90 35.05
CA HIS A 99 -21.13 18.08 35.81
C HIS A 99 -20.34 18.25 37.11
N LYS A 100 -19.99 17.13 37.74
CA LYS A 100 -19.12 17.07 38.92
C LYS A 100 -18.07 16.00 38.74
N ILE A 101 -16.88 16.42 38.31
CA ILE A 101 -15.80 15.48 37.99
C ILE A 101 -15.43 14.54 39.16
N GLU A 102 -15.55 14.98 40.41
CA GLU A 102 -15.24 14.12 41.57
C GLU A 102 -16.23 12.96 41.75
N GLU A 103 -17.50 13.15 41.40
CA GLU A 103 -18.57 12.16 41.53
C GLU A 103 -18.73 11.33 40.24
N ASP A 104 -18.60 12.00 39.09
CA ASP A 104 -18.92 11.44 37.77
C ASP A 104 -17.74 10.71 37.14
N LEU A 105 -16.49 11.00 37.53
CA LEU A 105 -15.29 10.43 36.89
C LEU A 105 -15.33 8.90 36.86
N PHE A 106 -15.71 8.26 37.96
CA PHE A 106 -15.78 6.79 38.02
C PHE A 106 -16.87 6.22 37.10
N VAL A 107 -18.02 6.89 37.02
CA VAL A 107 -19.13 6.48 36.16
C VAL A 107 -18.74 6.60 34.69
N VAL A 108 -18.16 7.74 34.31
CA VAL A 108 -17.70 8.03 32.95
C VAL A 108 -16.63 7.03 32.53
N LEU A 109 -15.62 6.77 33.38
CA LEU A 109 -14.56 5.82 33.05
C LEU A 109 -15.06 4.37 32.93
N LYS A 110 -16.06 3.99 33.73
CA LYS A 110 -16.70 2.68 33.62
C LYS A 110 -17.51 2.54 32.32
N GLN A 111 -18.20 3.60 31.89
CA GLN A 111 -18.92 3.61 30.61
C GLN A 111 -18.00 3.55 29.40
N LEU A 112 -16.77 4.05 29.54
CA LEU A 112 -15.75 4.06 28.50
C LEU A 112 -14.86 2.81 28.50
N ASP A 113 -15.21 1.78 29.30
CA ASP A 113 -14.41 0.57 29.50
C ASP A 113 -12.91 0.87 29.76
N CYS A 114 -12.64 1.88 30.60
CA CYS A 114 -11.27 2.28 30.91
C CYS A 114 -10.52 1.10 31.56
N PRO A 115 -9.36 0.69 31.04
CA PRO A 115 -8.61 -0.47 31.56
C PRO A 115 -7.91 -0.19 32.90
N ILE A 116 -7.95 1.04 33.40
CA ILE A 116 -7.23 1.50 34.59
C ILE A 116 -8.19 1.56 35.78
N ASN A 117 -7.80 0.92 36.90
CA ASN A 117 -8.62 0.88 38.10
C ASN A 117 -8.35 2.09 39.01
N LEU A 118 -9.37 2.94 39.19
CA LEU A 118 -9.30 4.14 40.03
C LEU A 118 -10.10 3.97 41.32
N ASN A 119 -9.51 4.41 42.42
CA ASN A 119 -10.20 4.55 43.71
C ASN A 119 -11.02 5.84 43.73
N LYS A 120 -12.16 5.83 44.43
CA LYS A 120 -13.06 7.02 44.57
C LYS A 120 -12.37 8.26 45.16
N SER A 121 -11.29 8.07 45.91
CA SER A 121 -10.52 9.15 46.52
C SER A 121 -9.30 9.59 45.71
N ALA A 122 -9.11 9.09 44.48
CA ALA A 122 -7.89 9.30 43.70
C ALA A 122 -7.60 10.79 43.45
N LEU A 123 -8.62 11.61 43.21
CA LEU A 123 -8.45 13.06 43.00
C LEU A 123 -8.01 13.83 44.26
N ARG A 124 -8.18 13.23 45.46
CA ARG A 124 -7.86 13.85 46.75
C ARG A 124 -6.53 13.37 47.33
N ASP A 125 -5.93 12.33 46.74
CA ASP A 125 -4.72 11.69 47.24
C ASP A 125 -3.52 11.97 46.32
N PRO A 126 -2.49 12.70 46.79
CA PRO A 126 -1.26 12.95 46.03
C PRO A 126 -0.56 11.66 45.53
N HIS A 127 -0.71 10.54 46.24
CA HIS A 127 -0.13 9.26 45.83
C HIS A 127 -0.86 8.61 44.65
N SER A 128 -2.07 9.08 44.32
CA SER A 128 -2.86 8.62 43.19
C SER A 128 -2.48 9.31 41.87
N TRP A 129 -1.55 10.29 41.90
CA TRP A 129 -1.08 10.99 40.71
C TRP A 129 -0.61 10.08 39.57
N PRO A 130 0.19 9.02 39.79
CA PRO A 130 0.61 8.12 38.71
C PRO A 130 -0.57 7.44 38.00
N ILE A 131 -1.61 7.06 38.75
CA ILE A 131 -2.81 6.40 38.19
C ILE A 131 -3.67 7.42 37.44
N LEU A 132 -3.80 8.64 37.97
CA LEU A 132 -4.49 9.73 37.28
C LEU A 132 -3.77 10.13 35.99
N LEU A 133 -2.43 10.14 35.98
CA LEU A 133 -1.63 10.40 34.80
C LEU A 133 -1.86 9.34 33.71
N GLU A 134 -1.93 8.06 34.08
CA GLU A 134 -2.27 6.99 33.13
C GLU A 134 -3.64 7.20 32.49
N VAL A 135 -4.64 7.60 33.29
CA VAL A 135 -6.01 7.83 32.82
C VAL A 135 -6.07 9.03 31.87
N ILE A 136 -5.42 10.14 32.22
CA ILE A 136 -5.33 11.33 31.35
C ILE A 136 -4.61 10.96 30.05
N HIS A 137 -3.48 10.26 30.15
CA HIS A 137 -2.68 9.87 29.00
C HIS A 137 -3.45 8.94 28.06
N TRP A 138 -4.09 7.90 28.59
CA TRP A 138 -4.95 6.98 27.83
C TRP A 138 -6.06 7.75 27.11
N ARG A 139 -6.72 8.68 27.80
CA ARG A 139 -7.79 9.48 27.24
C ARG A 139 -7.30 10.35 26.06
N VAL A 140 -6.20 11.06 26.28
CA VAL A 140 -5.57 11.90 25.25
C VAL A 140 -5.14 11.06 24.04
N GLN A 141 -4.61 9.85 24.26
CA GLN A 141 -4.22 8.95 23.17
C GLN A 141 -5.41 8.50 22.32
N ILE A 142 -6.54 8.16 22.94
CA ILE A 142 -7.78 7.84 22.22
C ILE A 142 -8.24 9.04 21.39
N GLU A 143 -8.19 10.23 21.98
CA GLU A 143 -8.64 11.45 21.31
C GLU A 143 -7.75 11.79 20.11
N MET A 144 -6.43 11.72 20.26
CA MET A 144 -5.47 11.90 19.17
C MET A 144 -5.64 10.86 18.05
N TYR A 145 -5.96 9.62 18.40
CA TYR A 145 -6.27 8.57 17.44
C TYR A 145 -7.58 8.83 16.70
N ASN A 146 -8.62 9.28 17.42
CA ASN A 146 -9.90 9.65 16.83
C ASN A 146 -9.76 10.83 15.88
N GLU A 147 -9.03 11.89 16.26
CA GLU A 147 -8.73 13.03 15.39
C GLU A 147 -7.94 12.59 14.14
N SER A 148 -6.92 11.76 14.31
CA SER A 148 -6.14 11.23 13.19
C SER A 148 -6.98 10.34 12.25
N SER A 149 -7.95 9.61 12.81
CA SER A 149 -8.89 8.77 12.06
C SER A 149 -9.95 9.61 11.35
N GLN A 150 -10.45 10.67 11.99
CA GLN A 150 -11.35 11.64 11.36
C GLN A 150 -10.66 12.38 10.22
N VAL A 151 -9.40 12.80 10.37
CA VAL A 151 -8.63 13.41 9.27
C VAL A 151 -8.50 12.45 8.09
N LYS A 152 -8.21 11.16 8.33
CA LYS A 152 -8.21 10.13 7.28
C LYS A 152 -9.59 10.00 6.62
N SER A 153 -10.66 9.94 7.42
CA SER A 153 -12.05 9.90 6.93
C SER A 153 -12.42 11.15 6.11
N ILE A 154 -11.93 12.33 6.47
CA ILE A 154 -12.17 13.57 5.72
C ILE A 154 -11.51 13.52 4.34
N PHE A 155 -10.32 12.92 4.24
CA PHE A 155 -9.66 12.70 2.94
C PHE A 155 -10.45 11.70 2.07
N ASP A 156 -10.95 10.63 2.67
CA ASP A 156 -11.79 9.63 1.99
C ASP A 156 -13.15 10.23 1.57
N ASP A 157 -13.79 11.03 2.43
CA ASP A 157 -15.05 11.75 2.15
C ASP A 157 -14.89 12.81 1.06
N ASN A 158 -13.73 13.47 1.00
CA ASN A 158 -13.47 14.46 -0.05
C ASN A 158 -13.37 13.78 -1.42
N SER A 159 -12.79 12.58 -1.48
CA SER A 159 -12.77 11.76 -2.70
C SER A 159 -14.20 11.37 -3.12
N LEU A 160 -15.01 10.85 -2.19
CA LEU A 160 -16.41 10.48 -2.46
C LEU A 160 -17.27 11.69 -2.89
N ARG A 161 -17.09 12.85 -2.24
CA ARG A 161 -17.79 14.10 -2.60
C ARG A 161 -17.44 14.58 -4.01
N VAL A 162 -16.17 14.46 -4.43
CA VAL A 162 -15.76 14.75 -5.80
C VAL A 162 -16.43 13.78 -6.79
N TYR A 163 -16.48 12.49 -6.47
CA TYR A 163 -17.19 11.50 -7.29
C TYR A 163 -18.69 11.82 -7.42
N VAL A 164 -19.38 12.12 -6.31
CA VAL A 164 -20.81 12.49 -6.32
C VAL A 164 -21.06 13.74 -7.15
N MET A 165 -20.24 14.79 -6.99
CA MET A 165 -20.37 16.03 -7.77
C MET A 165 -20.15 15.80 -9.28
N VAL A 166 -19.18 14.95 -9.65
CA VAL A 166 -18.95 14.56 -11.05
C VAL A 166 -20.14 13.78 -11.60
N LEU A 167 -20.71 12.84 -10.84
CA LEU A 167 -21.89 12.06 -11.24
C LEU A 167 -23.13 12.96 -11.45
N GLU A 168 -23.37 13.91 -10.55
CA GLU A 168 -24.46 14.88 -10.70
C GLU A 168 -24.28 15.75 -11.94
N LYS A 169 -23.04 16.18 -12.22
CA LYS A 169 -22.77 16.98 -13.43
C LYS A 169 -22.96 16.18 -14.71
N LEU A 170 -22.55 14.92 -14.72
CA LEU A 170 -22.78 14.02 -15.85
C LEU A 170 -24.27 13.76 -16.07
N GLN A 171 -25.05 13.62 -15.00
CA GLN A 171 -26.49 13.42 -15.08
C GLN A 171 -27.22 14.67 -15.61
N GLN A 172 -26.81 15.87 -15.17
CA GLN A 172 -27.35 17.13 -15.70
C GLN A 172 -27.01 17.29 -17.19
N LEU A 173 -25.77 17.00 -17.58
CA LEU A 173 -25.33 17.07 -18.96
C LEU A 173 -26.10 16.09 -19.85
N ARG A 174 -26.31 14.86 -19.36
CA ARG A 174 -27.11 13.84 -20.04
C ARG A 174 -28.55 14.31 -20.27
N GLY A 175 -29.21 14.86 -19.25
CA GLY A 175 -30.59 15.36 -19.38
C GLY A 175 -30.69 16.50 -20.40
N SER A 176 -29.74 17.44 -20.39
CA SER A 176 -29.70 18.52 -21.40
C SER A 176 -29.47 17.98 -22.82
N MET A 177 -28.61 16.97 -22.97
CA MET A 177 -28.38 16.34 -24.26
C MET A 177 -29.64 15.60 -24.75
N GLU A 178 -30.33 14.86 -23.89
CA GLU A 178 -31.58 14.15 -24.20
C GLU A 178 -32.66 15.11 -24.70
N GLU A 179 -32.84 16.26 -24.03
CA GLU A 179 -33.78 17.31 -24.47
C GLU A 179 -33.40 17.86 -25.85
N SER A 180 -32.11 18.12 -26.09
CA SER A 180 -31.62 18.63 -27.37
C SER A 180 -31.82 17.63 -28.51
N VAL A 181 -31.56 16.34 -28.27
CA VAL A 181 -31.76 15.25 -29.23
C VAL A 181 -33.24 15.09 -29.54
N LYS A 182 -34.12 15.21 -28.53
CA LYS A 182 -35.56 15.15 -28.73
C LYS A 182 -36.06 16.31 -29.61
N ALA A 183 -35.61 17.54 -29.35
CA ALA A 183 -35.95 18.70 -30.17
C ALA A 183 -35.44 18.53 -31.61
N MET A 184 -34.22 18.00 -31.77
CA MET A 184 -33.66 17.71 -33.09
C MET A 184 -34.48 16.65 -33.83
N ALA A 185 -34.86 15.56 -33.15
CA ALA A 185 -35.70 14.51 -33.74
C ALA A 185 -37.08 15.03 -34.20
N GLU A 186 -37.70 15.93 -33.42
CA GLU A 186 -38.96 16.57 -33.81
C GLU A 186 -38.81 17.45 -35.06
N SER A 187 -37.72 18.21 -35.15
CA SER A 187 -37.43 19.02 -36.35
C SER A 187 -37.11 18.17 -37.58
N VAL A 188 -36.37 17.07 -37.42
CA VAL A 188 -36.14 16.09 -38.49
C VAL A 188 -37.47 15.51 -38.96
N LYS A 189 -38.36 15.13 -38.04
CA LYS A 189 -39.68 14.58 -38.39
C LYS A 189 -40.55 15.59 -39.15
N ASP A 190 -40.52 16.87 -38.79
CA ASP A 190 -41.23 17.94 -39.52
C ASP A 190 -40.64 18.14 -40.92
N LEU A 191 -39.32 18.15 -41.04
CA LEU A 191 -38.62 18.26 -42.32
C LEU A 191 -38.87 17.05 -43.23
N GLU A 192 -38.86 15.83 -42.67
CA GLU A 192 -39.25 14.61 -43.38
C GLU A 192 -40.71 14.69 -43.84
N GLY A 193 -41.63 15.16 -43.00
CA GLY A 193 -43.03 15.37 -43.37
C GLY A 193 -43.20 16.34 -44.54
N LYS A 194 -42.42 17.43 -44.55
CA LYS A 194 -42.40 18.40 -45.66
C LYS A 194 -41.74 17.85 -46.92
N LEU A 195 -40.69 17.06 -46.77
CA LEU A 195 -39.99 16.39 -47.87
C LEU A 195 -40.87 15.32 -48.53
N VAL A 196 -41.56 14.49 -47.73
CA VAL A 196 -42.53 13.48 -48.20
C VAL A 196 -43.79 14.13 -48.78
N GLY A 197 -44.26 15.24 -48.18
CA GLY A 197 -45.34 16.05 -48.74
C GLY A 197 -45.01 16.64 -50.12
N SER A 198 -43.72 16.91 -50.37
CA SER A 198 -43.20 17.36 -51.66
C SER A 198 -42.85 16.19 -52.60
N ARG A 199 -42.66 14.97 -52.07
CA ARG A 199 -42.46 13.71 -52.81
C ARG A 199 -43.79 13.05 -53.15
N LYS A 200 -44.71 13.79 -53.78
CA LYS A 200 -45.86 13.19 -54.49
C LYS A 200 -45.56 12.95 -55.97
N GLU A 201 -44.33 12.56 -56.27
CA GLU A 201 -43.92 12.11 -57.60
C GLU A 201 -42.80 11.06 -57.47
N PRO A 202 -43.10 9.76 -57.68
CA PRO A 202 -42.07 8.74 -57.64
C PRO A 202 -41.35 8.75 -59.00
N SER A 203 -40.22 9.44 -59.09
CA SER A 203 -39.47 9.54 -60.34
C SER A 203 -38.01 9.25 -60.11
N VAL A 204 -37.58 8.07 -60.59
CA VAL A 204 -36.22 7.58 -60.94
C VAL A 204 -35.11 7.74 -59.89
N ARG A 205 -34.96 8.91 -59.30
CA ARG A 205 -33.99 9.25 -58.26
C ARG A 205 -34.15 8.40 -57.01
N GLU A 206 -35.38 8.07 -56.59
CA GLU A 206 -35.60 7.21 -55.41
C GLU A 206 -35.15 5.77 -55.64
N LEU A 207 -35.27 5.23 -56.86
CA LEU A 207 -34.76 3.91 -57.21
C LEU A 207 -33.23 3.91 -57.34
N VAL A 208 -32.64 5.00 -57.82
CA VAL A 208 -31.17 5.19 -57.84
C VAL A 208 -30.63 5.33 -56.42
N ASP A 209 -31.24 6.17 -55.58
CA ASP A 209 -30.85 6.36 -54.18
C ASP A 209 -31.01 5.05 -53.38
N GLN A 210 -32.03 4.25 -53.66
CA GLN A 210 -32.24 2.95 -53.02
C GLN A 210 -31.23 1.90 -53.53
N LYS A 211 -30.90 1.93 -54.82
CA LYS A 211 -29.87 1.05 -55.40
C LYS A 211 -28.48 1.42 -54.90
N GLU A 212 -28.13 2.71 -54.84
CA GLU A 212 -26.86 3.21 -54.31
C GLU A 212 -26.70 2.88 -52.84
N ARG A 213 -27.75 3.03 -52.01
CA ARG A 213 -27.71 2.55 -50.61
C ARG A 213 -27.52 1.05 -50.52
N SER A 214 -28.24 0.25 -51.32
CA SER A 214 -28.06 -1.21 -51.30
C SER A 214 -26.67 -1.64 -51.75
N VAL A 215 -26.07 -0.94 -52.72
CA VAL A 215 -24.70 -1.25 -53.20
C VAL A 215 -23.67 -0.86 -52.15
N LEU A 216 -23.82 0.30 -51.50
CA LEU A 216 -22.92 0.70 -50.42
C LEU A 216 -23.03 -0.21 -49.19
N GLU A 217 -24.25 -0.62 -48.83
CA GLU A 217 -24.49 -1.59 -47.73
C GLU A 217 -23.91 -2.96 -48.08
N GLU A 218 -24.08 -3.45 -49.32
CA GLU A 218 -23.47 -4.70 -49.80
C GLU A 218 -21.92 -4.59 -49.87
N GLU A 219 -21.37 -3.45 -50.29
CA GLU A 219 -19.92 -3.21 -50.32
C GLU A 219 -19.32 -3.21 -48.90
N ASP A 220 -19.96 -2.52 -47.95
CA ASP A 220 -19.54 -2.52 -46.55
C ASP A 220 -19.68 -3.91 -45.91
N GLU A 221 -20.75 -4.66 -46.20
CA GLU A 221 -20.94 -6.03 -45.70
C GLU A 221 -19.88 -7.00 -46.27
N ASN A 222 -19.56 -6.90 -47.56
CA ASN A 222 -18.50 -7.71 -48.18
C ASN A 222 -17.10 -7.38 -47.61
N VAL A 223 -16.80 -6.10 -47.37
CA VAL A 223 -15.54 -5.68 -46.76
C VAL A 223 -15.43 -6.18 -45.31
N LEU A 224 -16.53 -6.14 -44.56
CA LEU A 224 -16.59 -6.69 -43.21
C LEU A 224 -16.41 -8.21 -43.22
N GLU A 225 -17.06 -8.93 -44.15
CA GLU A 225 -16.93 -10.38 -44.30
C GLU A 225 -15.49 -10.79 -44.70
N GLU A 226 -14.84 -10.03 -45.58
CA GLU A 226 -13.43 -10.26 -45.94
C GLU A 226 -12.50 -10.05 -44.74
N LYS A 227 -12.72 -8.99 -43.96
CA LYS A 227 -11.95 -8.70 -42.74
C LYS A 227 -12.17 -9.74 -41.65
N GLU A 228 -13.39 -10.27 -41.51
CA GLU A 228 -13.69 -11.38 -40.60
C GLU A 228 -12.94 -12.65 -41.02
N LYS A 229 -12.98 -13.02 -42.30
CA LYS A 229 -12.21 -14.16 -42.84
C LYS A 229 -10.70 -13.99 -42.64
N GLU A 230 -10.17 -12.79 -42.84
CA GLU A 230 -8.75 -12.47 -42.59
C GLU A 230 -8.39 -12.62 -41.10
N LEU A 231 -9.24 -12.11 -40.21
CA LEU A 231 -9.07 -12.25 -38.76
C LEU A 231 -9.16 -13.71 -38.32
N GLU A 232 -10.10 -14.49 -38.84
CA GLU A 232 -10.23 -15.92 -38.57
C GLU A 232 -8.98 -16.70 -39.00
N ALA A 233 -8.44 -16.40 -40.19
CA ALA A 233 -7.20 -17.01 -40.66
C ALA A 233 -6.01 -16.65 -39.76
N MET A 234 -5.92 -15.40 -39.31
CA MET A 234 -4.87 -14.93 -38.41
C MET A 234 -4.98 -15.56 -37.01
N VAL A 235 -6.19 -15.69 -36.47
CA VAL A 235 -6.46 -16.38 -35.20
C VAL A 235 -6.13 -17.87 -35.32
N GLY A 236 -6.47 -18.49 -36.45
CA GLY A 236 -6.13 -19.88 -36.76
C GLY A 236 -4.61 -20.11 -36.78
N GLU A 237 -3.86 -19.22 -37.41
CA GLU A 237 -2.40 -19.30 -37.43
C GLU A 237 -1.78 -19.11 -36.04
N ASN A 238 -2.23 -18.09 -35.29
CA ASN A 238 -1.77 -17.88 -33.92
C ASN A 238 -2.03 -19.11 -33.04
N ARG A 239 -3.18 -19.77 -33.21
CA ARG A 239 -3.48 -21.02 -32.50
C ARG A 239 -2.47 -22.12 -32.83
N ARG A 240 -2.16 -22.33 -34.12
CA ARG A 240 -1.14 -23.31 -34.55
C ARG A 240 0.24 -23.01 -33.95
N ILE A 241 0.63 -21.74 -33.93
CA ILE A 241 1.89 -21.31 -33.32
C ILE A 241 1.89 -21.57 -31.81
N CYS A 242 0.80 -21.27 -31.11
CA CYS A 242 0.67 -21.56 -29.68
C CYS A 242 0.79 -23.05 -29.39
N ASP A 243 0.10 -23.89 -30.15
CA ASP A 243 0.16 -25.35 -29.99
C ASP A 243 1.58 -25.88 -30.24
N GLY A 244 2.26 -25.39 -31.28
CA GLY A 244 3.65 -25.74 -31.58
C GLY A 244 4.63 -25.29 -30.48
N ASN A 245 4.43 -24.11 -29.92
CA ASN A 245 5.23 -23.60 -28.80
C ASN A 245 5.03 -24.42 -27.53
N GLU A 246 3.81 -24.86 -27.25
CA GLU A 246 3.53 -25.75 -26.12
C GLU A 246 4.25 -27.09 -26.28
N GLU A 247 4.24 -27.66 -27.49
CA GLU A 247 4.93 -28.92 -27.78
C GLU A 247 6.46 -28.77 -27.68
N LEU A 248 7.02 -27.66 -28.18
CA LEU A 248 8.44 -27.35 -28.02
C LEU A 248 8.82 -27.21 -26.54
N LYS A 249 7.98 -26.55 -25.74
CA LYS A 249 8.20 -26.45 -24.29
C LYS A 249 8.25 -27.82 -23.63
N LYS A 250 7.29 -28.72 -23.95
CA LYS A 250 7.29 -30.10 -23.45
C LYS A 250 8.56 -30.86 -23.83
N ARG A 251 9.04 -30.70 -25.07
CA ARG A 251 10.31 -31.31 -25.53
C ARG A 251 11.51 -30.80 -24.74
N ILE A 252 11.61 -29.49 -24.53
CA ILE A 252 12.70 -28.88 -23.76
C ILE A 252 12.69 -29.37 -22.31
N GLU A 253 11.52 -29.38 -21.66
CA GLU A 253 11.38 -29.86 -20.29
C GLU A 253 11.81 -31.32 -20.15
N LEU A 254 11.38 -32.19 -21.08
CA LEU A 254 11.83 -33.58 -21.12
C LEU A 254 13.34 -33.71 -21.31
N GLN A 255 13.93 -32.93 -22.21
CA GLN A 255 15.38 -32.94 -22.45
C GLN A 255 16.17 -32.51 -21.20
N VAL A 256 15.69 -31.49 -20.48
CA VAL A 256 16.31 -31.04 -19.22
C VAL A 256 16.31 -32.14 -18.17
N VAL A 257 15.17 -32.81 -18.01
CA VAL A 257 15.04 -33.95 -17.07
C VAL A 257 15.99 -35.08 -17.47
N GLU A 258 16.07 -35.38 -18.77
CA GLU A 258 16.93 -36.44 -19.30
C GLU A 258 18.43 -36.17 -19.07
N VAL A 259 18.88 -34.92 -19.30
CA VAL A 259 20.26 -34.52 -19.00
C VAL A 259 20.57 -34.64 -17.51
N ALA A 260 19.66 -34.21 -16.65
CA ALA A 260 19.82 -34.33 -15.21
C ALA A 260 19.90 -35.80 -14.77
N ARG A 261 19.03 -36.66 -15.32
CA ARG A 261 19.05 -38.11 -15.07
C ARG A 261 20.40 -38.71 -15.45
N ASN A 262 20.88 -38.43 -16.65
CA ASN A 262 22.14 -38.99 -17.14
C ASN A 262 23.34 -38.55 -16.27
N SER A 263 23.35 -37.30 -15.80
CA SER A 263 24.37 -36.83 -14.85
C SER A 263 24.31 -37.56 -13.49
N TRP A 264 23.11 -37.89 -13.00
CA TRP A 264 22.95 -38.67 -11.77
C TRP A 264 23.34 -40.12 -11.95
N GLU A 265 23.04 -40.72 -13.10
CA GLU A 265 23.47 -42.08 -13.43
C GLU A 265 24.99 -42.17 -13.45
N GLU A 266 25.70 -41.26 -14.11
CA GLU A 266 27.17 -41.22 -14.13
C GLU A 266 27.77 -41.16 -12.72
N LYS A 267 27.24 -40.28 -11.85
CA LYS A 267 27.66 -40.20 -10.44
C LYS A 267 27.40 -41.49 -9.67
N SER A 268 26.30 -42.19 -9.98
CA SER A 268 25.99 -43.49 -9.37
C SER A 268 27.02 -44.53 -9.78
N TRP A 269 27.39 -44.58 -11.06
CA TRP A 269 28.42 -45.48 -11.57
C TRP A 269 29.79 -45.22 -10.92
N ASP A 270 30.19 -43.95 -10.78
CA ASP A 270 31.44 -43.57 -10.12
C ASP A 270 31.47 -43.97 -8.64
N LEU A 271 30.34 -43.80 -7.95
CA LEU A 271 30.21 -44.19 -6.55
C LEU A 271 30.31 -45.72 -6.39
N ASP A 272 29.61 -46.48 -7.23
CA ASP A 272 29.68 -47.94 -7.23
C ASP A 272 31.10 -48.45 -7.51
N ALA A 273 31.80 -47.82 -8.46
CA ALA A 273 33.20 -48.12 -8.75
C ALA A 273 34.11 -47.85 -7.53
N THR A 274 33.90 -46.71 -6.85
CA THR A 274 34.65 -46.32 -5.65
C THR A 274 34.42 -47.28 -4.49
N ILE A 275 33.16 -47.66 -4.23
CA ILE A 275 32.79 -48.65 -3.22
C ILE A 275 33.45 -49.99 -3.53
N GLY A 276 33.39 -50.43 -4.79
CA GLY A 276 34.03 -51.66 -5.25
C GLY A 276 35.54 -51.66 -5.02
N HIS A 277 36.23 -50.55 -5.26
CA HIS A 277 37.66 -50.40 -4.97
C HIS A 277 37.94 -50.50 -3.47
N LYS A 278 37.20 -49.75 -2.65
CA LYS A 278 37.38 -49.75 -1.18
C LYS A 278 37.11 -51.12 -0.57
N PHE A 279 36.15 -51.86 -1.08
CA PHE A 279 35.88 -53.23 -0.64
C PHE A 279 37.03 -54.19 -0.96
N LYS A 280 37.68 -54.05 -2.13
CA LYS A 280 38.88 -54.82 -2.47
C LYS A 280 40.06 -54.49 -1.55
N GLU A 281 40.26 -53.21 -1.26
CA GLU A 281 41.29 -52.73 -0.32
C GLU A 281 41.10 -53.31 1.08
N LEU A 282 39.86 -53.25 1.61
CA LEU A 282 39.52 -53.86 2.90
C LEU A 282 39.75 -55.38 2.91
N LYS A 283 39.39 -56.09 1.83
CA LYS A 283 39.69 -57.53 1.70
C LYS A 283 41.19 -57.81 1.73
N ALA A 284 42.00 -56.99 1.07
CA ALA A 284 43.45 -57.14 1.09
C ALA A 284 44.03 -56.93 2.49
N LEU A 285 43.62 -55.86 3.18
CA LEU A 285 44.03 -55.60 4.57
C LEU A 285 43.60 -56.74 5.51
N LEU A 286 42.40 -57.27 5.35
CA LEU A 286 41.94 -58.43 6.13
C LEU A 286 42.85 -59.65 5.92
N ILE A 287 43.23 -59.93 4.68
CA ILE A 287 44.16 -61.01 4.36
C ILE A 287 45.53 -60.76 5.01
N GLU A 288 46.06 -59.54 4.95
CA GLU A 288 47.34 -59.17 5.56
C GLU A 288 47.31 -59.32 7.09
N CYS A 289 46.25 -58.82 7.75
CA CYS A 289 46.04 -58.99 9.19
C CYS A 289 46.04 -60.48 9.58
N ASN A 290 45.28 -61.30 8.85
CA ASN A 290 45.23 -62.74 9.10
C ASN A 290 46.60 -63.42 8.92
N GLN A 291 47.38 -63.02 7.90
CA GLN A 291 48.73 -63.54 7.71
C GLN A 291 49.69 -63.09 8.83
N ARG A 292 49.55 -61.87 9.33
CA ARG A 292 50.37 -61.34 10.43
C ARG A 292 50.06 -62.03 11.75
N ILE A 293 48.78 -62.27 12.04
CA ILE A 293 48.34 -63.06 13.21
C ILE A 293 48.92 -64.47 13.16
N LYS A 294 48.85 -65.15 12.00
CA LYS A 294 49.44 -66.49 11.84
C LYS A 294 50.93 -66.53 12.12
N ARG A 295 51.69 -65.52 11.66
CA ARG A 295 53.12 -65.40 11.95
C ARG A 295 53.36 -65.21 13.44
N PHE A 296 52.65 -64.28 14.07
CA PHE A 296 52.73 -64.04 15.51
C PHE A 296 52.48 -65.31 16.34
N CYS A 297 51.41 -66.06 16.04
CA CYS A 297 51.13 -67.33 16.74
C CYS A 297 52.17 -68.45 16.49
N SER A 298 52.99 -68.33 15.45
CA SER A 298 54.03 -69.34 15.14
C SER A 298 55.37 -69.01 15.83
N ASP A 299 55.61 -67.74 16.18
CA ASP A 299 56.85 -67.29 16.83
C ASP A 299 56.84 -67.50 18.36
N ASP A 300 55.67 -67.76 18.97
CA ASP A 300 55.48 -68.02 20.41
C ASP A 300 55.52 -69.52 20.82
N MET A 301 55.85 -70.44 19.88
CA MET A 301 56.08 -71.88 20.14
C MET A 301 57.54 -72.26 19.95
#